data_AF-A0A3D2EKV2-F1
#
_entry.id   AF-A0A3D2EKV2-F1
#
_cell.length_a   1.000
_cell.length_b   1.000
_cell.length_c   1.000
_cell.angle_alpha   90.00
_cell.angle_beta   90.00
_cell.angle_gamma   90.00
#
_symmetry.space_group_name_H-M   'P 1'
#
loop_
_entity.id
_entity.type
_entity.pdbx_description
1 polymer ?
#
loop_
_entity_poly.entity_id
_entity_poly.type
_entity_poly.pdbx_seq_one_letter_code
_entity_poly.pdbx_strand_id
1 'polypeptide(L)' 'VARVVAQWTGIPVEKMMEGEREKLLSMEAALTDRVVGQEAAVSAISKAVRRARAGLSDPNRPQGSFLFLGPTGVGKT' A
#
# COMPACT_ATOMS: atom_id res chain seq x y z
N VAL A 1 0.21 1.49 -17.98
CA VAL A 1 1.20 2.57 -17.69
C VAL A 1 2.62 2.03 -17.56
N ALA A 2 2.91 1.09 -16.64
CA ALA A 2 4.26 0.55 -16.44
C ALA A 2 4.92 -0.03 -17.71
N ARG A 3 4.17 -0.75 -18.57
CA ARG A 3 4.68 -1.26 -19.86
C ARG A 3 5.13 -0.15 -20.83
N VAL A 4 4.41 0.98 -20.83
CA VAL A 4 4.72 2.14 -21.68
C VAL A 4 5.94 2.89 -21.15
N VAL A 5 6.03 3.05 -19.83
CA VAL A 5 7.20 3.68 -19.17
C VAL A 5 8.46 2.81 -19.30
N ALA A 6 8.32 1.49 -19.18
CA ALA A 6 9.42 0.54 -19.37
C ALA A 6 9.97 0.58 -20.81
N GLN A 7 9.09 0.73 -21.81
CA GLN A 7 9.49 0.83 -23.21
C GLN A 7 10.26 2.12 -23.52
N TRP A 8 9.98 3.21 -22.81
CA TRP A 8 10.71 4.49 -22.96
C TRP A 8 12.00 4.57 -22.15
N THR A 9 12.06 3.93 -20.98
CA THR A 9 13.21 4.01 -20.07
C THR A 9 14.22 2.89 -20.26
N GLY A 10 13.85 1.80 -20.96
CA GLY A 10 14.68 0.60 -21.12
C GLY A 10 14.84 -0.23 -19.83
N ILE A 11 14.18 0.19 -18.74
CA ILE A 11 14.19 -0.54 -17.46
C ILE A 11 13.11 -1.63 -17.54
N PRO A 12 13.47 -2.92 -17.36
CA PRO A 12 12.50 -4.01 -17.34
C PRO A 12 11.39 -3.76 -16.31
N VAL A 13 10.15 -4.09 -16.68
CA VAL A 13 8.99 -3.94 -15.79
C VAL A 13 9.23 -4.69 -14.48
N GLU A 14 9.88 -5.86 -14.52
CA GLU A 14 10.24 -6.64 -13.35
C GLU A 14 11.13 -5.86 -12.37
N LYS A 15 12.12 -5.10 -12.88
CA LYS A 15 12.99 -4.25 -12.05
C LYS A 15 12.26 -3.05 -11.45
N MET A 16 11.28 -2.49 -12.17
CA MET A 16 10.42 -1.42 -11.62
C MET A 16 9.51 -1.96 -10.49
N MET A 17 9.03 -3.20 -10.63
CA MET A 17 8.20 -3.88 -9.65
C MET A 17 8.99 -4.33 -8.40
N GLU A 18 10.31 -4.51 -8.52
CA GLU A 18 11.20 -4.91 -7.42
C GLU A 18 11.26 -3.83 -6.33
N GLY A 19 11.47 -2.57 -6.71
CA GLY A 19 11.43 -1.45 -5.77
C GLY A 19 10.02 -1.19 -5.21
N GLU A 20 8.96 -1.51 -5.96
CA GLU A 20 7.59 -1.45 -5.45
C GLU A 20 7.34 -2.52 -4.37
N ARG A 21 7.86 -3.74 -4.55
CA ARG A 21 7.79 -4.80 -3.54
C ARG A 21 8.50 -4.41 -2.25
N GLU A 22 9.69 -3.85 -2.34
CA GLU A 22 10.46 -3.44 -1.17
C GLU A 22 9.71 -2.36 -0.37
N LYS A 23 9.13 -1.37 -1.06
CA LYS A 23 8.26 -0.36 -0.44
C LYS A 23 7.03 -0.97 0.26
N LEU A 24 6.45 -2.04 -0.29
CA LEU A 24 5.31 -2.73 0.33
C LEU A 24 5.70 -3.52 1.58
N LEU A 25 6.91 -4.06 1.62
CA LEU A 25 7.45 -4.73 2.80
C LEU A 25 7.75 -3.72 3.92
N SER A 26 8.27 -2.54 3.58
CA SER A 26 8.59 -1.48 4.54
C SER A 26 7.41 -0.57 4.91
N MET A 27 6.27 -0.69 4.22
CA MET A 27 5.12 0.22 4.35
C MET A 27 4.61 0.35 5.78
N GLU A 28 4.51 -0.76 6.51
CA GLU A 28 3.97 -0.77 7.87
C GLU A 28 4.86 0.05 8.81
N ALA A 29 6.18 -0.16 8.75
CA ALA A 29 7.15 0.63 9.49
C ALA A 29 7.13 2.12 9.10
N ALA A 30 7.03 2.42 7.80
CA ALA A 30 6.94 3.79 7.31
C ALA A 30 5.67 4.52 7.76
N LEU A 31 4.56 3.80 7.93
CA LEU A 31 3.31 4.36 8.47
C LEU A 31 3.40 4.55 9.99
N THR A 32 3.97 3.59 10.73
CA THR A 32 4.16 3.68 12.17
C THR A 32 5.07 4.85 12.58
N ASP A 33 6.06 5.20 11.75
CA ASP A 33 6.92 6.37 11.98
C ASP A 33 6.13 7.70 12.00
N ARG A 34 5.00 7.76 11.29
CA ARG A 34 4.16 8.96 11.17
C ARG A 34 2.86 8.89 11.97
N VAL A 35 2.37 7.68 12.25
CA VAL A 35 1.09 7.44 12.92
C VAL A 35 1.35 6.67 14.22
N VAL A 36 1.30 7.40 15.33
CA VAL A 36 1.62 6.87 16.66
C VAL A 36 0.36 6.32 17.33
N GLY A 37 0.44 5.13 17.93
CA GLY A 37 -0.63 4.54 18.77
C GLY A 37 -1.84 4.02 18.01
N GLN A 38 -1.69 3.70 16.71
CA GLN A 38 -2.75 3.16 15.85
C GLN A 38 -2.30 1.87 15.13
N GLU A 39 -1.60 0.98 15.83
CA GLU A 39 -0.95 -0.22 15.26
C GLU A 39 -1.96 -1.11 14.53
N ALA A 40 -3.16 -1.30 15.10
CA ALA A 40 -4.21 -2.11 14.49
C ALA A 40 -4.70 -1.54 13.15
N ALA A 41 -4.88 -0.22 13.07
CA ALA A 41 -5.30 0.45 11.84
C ALA A 41 -4.20 0.37 10.77
N VAL A 42 -2.96 0.67 11.16
CA VAL A 42 -1.79 0.61 10.27
C VAL A 42 -1.60 -0.80 9.71
N SER A 43 -1.70 -1.83 10.55
CA SER A 43 -1.56 -3.23 10.13
C SER A 43 -2.70 -3.67 9.19
N ALA A 44 -3.95 -3.27 9.49
CA ALA A 44 -5.12 -3.59 8.66
C ALA A 44 -5.02 -2.97 7.25
N ILE A 45 -4.63 -1.70 7.17
CA ILE A 45 -4.40 -0.99 5.89
C ILE A 45 -3.26 -1.67 5.14
N SER A 46 -2.14 -1.93 5.82
CA SER A 46 -0.96 -2.53 5.22
C SER A 46 -1.25 -3.90 4.61
N LYS A 47 -2.03 -4.72 5.31
CA LYS A 47 -2.47 -6.04 4.82
C LYS A 47 -3.36 -5.92 3.59
N ALA A 48 -4.30 -4.98 3.56
CA ALA A 48 -5.19 -4.80 2.40
C ALA A 48 -4.42 -4.39 1.15
N VAL A 49 -3.51 -3.42 1.27
CA VAL A 49 -2.67 -2.94 0.16
C VAL A 49 -1.78 -4.07 -0.35
N ARG A 50 -1.15 -4.86 0.53
CA ARG A 50 -0.35 -6.03 0.14
C ARG A 50 -1.18 -7.06 -0.63
N ARG A 51 -2.41 -7.38 -0.20
CA ARG A 51 -3.30 -8.31 -0.92
C ARG A 51 -3.68 -7.79 -2.30
N ALA A 52 -4.05 -6.50 -2.40
CA ALA A 52 -4.41 -5.88 -3.67
C ALA A 52 -3.25 -5.92 -4.66
N ARG A 53 -2.02 -5.66 -4.19
CA ARG A 53 -0.81 -5.70 -5.02
C ARG A 53 -0.38 -7.11 -5.40
N ALA A 54 -0.66 -8.10 -4.56
CA ALA A 54 -0.42 -9.51 -4.85
C ALA A 54 -1.47 -10.13 -5.78
N GLY A 55 -2.50 -9.38 -6.20
CA GLY A 55 -3.61 -9.92 -7.01
C GLY A 55 -4.50 -10.90 -6.25
N LEU A 56 -4.46 -10.87 -4.91
CA LEU A 56 -5.26 -11.72 -4.02
C LEU A 56 -6.62 -11.11 -3.68
N SER A 57 -6.97 -9.98 -4.32
CA SER A 57 -8.23 -9.25 -4.15
C SER A 57 -9.11 -9.43 -5.38
N ASP A 58 -10.44 -9.44 -5.17
CA ASP A 58 -11.43 -9.47 -6.26
C ASP A 58 -11.25 -8.25 -7.18
N PRO A 59 -11.03 -8.44 -8.50
CA PRO A 59 -10.82 -7.34 -9.44
C PRO A 59 -12.05 -6.43 -9.60
N ASN A 60 -13.24 -6.89 -9.22
CA ASN A 60 -14.48 -6.10 -9.28
C ASN A 60 -14.76 -5.30 -8.00
N ARG A 61 -13.84 -5.30 -7.04
CA ARG A 61 -14.00 -4.60 -5.75
C ARG A 61 -12.88 -3.59 -5.52
N PRO A 62 -13.12 -2.58 -4.67
CA PRO A 62 -12.05 -1.67 -4.23
C PRO A 62 -10.88 -2.42 -3.61
N GLN A 63 -9.66 -1.89 -3.78
CA GLN A 63 -8.43 -2.47 -3.22
C GLN A 63 -8.47 -2.58 -1.68
N GLY A 64 -9.22 -1.68 -1.04
CA GLY A 64 -9.54 -1.70 0.39
C GLY A 64 -10.68 -0.72 0.67
N SER A 65 -11.48 -1.03 1.69
CA SER A 65 -12.54 -0.15 2.18
C SER A 65 -12.46 -0.14 3.69
N PHE A 66 -12.34 1.05 4.28
CA PHE A 66 -12.11 1.24 5.71
C PHE A 66 -13.10 2.27 6.26
N LEU A 67 -13.56 2.05 7.47
CA LEU A 67 -14.35 3.00 8.24
C LEU A 67 -13.56 3.38 9.49
N PHE A 68 -13.16 4.64 9.60
CA PHE A 68 -12.44 5.14 10.77
C PHE A 68 -13.41 5.82 11.73
N LEU A 69 -13.50 5.32 12.97
CA LEU A 69 -14.35 5.86 14.02
C LEU A 69 -13.50 6.38 15.17
N GLY A 70 -13.94 7.47 15.82
CA GLY A 70 -13.28 8.06 16.99
C GLY A 70 -13.21 9.59 16.95
N PRO A 71 -12.66 10.24 18.00
CA PRO A 71 -12.60 11.71 18.12
C PRO A 71 -11.67 12.36 17.09
N THR A 72 -11.85 13.63 16.76
CA THR A 72 -10.96 14.36 15.83
C THR A 72 -9.54 14.50 16.40
N GLY A 73 -8.54 14.73 15.54
CA GLY A 73 -7.15 14.96 15.97
C GLY A 73 -6.32 13.71 16.30
N VAL A 74 -6.84 12.50 16.10
CA VAL A 74 -6.15 11.23 16.42
C VAL A 74 -5.44 10.56 15.23
N GLY A 75 -5.22 11.27 14.12
CA GLY A 75 -4.50 10.74 12.96
C GLY A 75 -5.35 9.86 12.02
N LYS A 76 -6.65 10.18 11.85
CA LYS A 76 -7.52 9.54 10.83
C LYS A 76 -7.31 10.08 9.40
N THR A 77 -6.76 11.29 9.29
CA THR A 77 -6.49 12.00 8.03
C THR A 77 -4.98 12.16 7.88
#